data_AF-A0A3B8XQF1-F1
#
_entry.id   AF-A0A3B8XQF1-F1
#
_cell.length_a   1.000
_cell.length_b   1.000
_cell.length_c   1.000
_cell.angle_alpha   90.00
_cell.angle_beta   90.00
_cell.angle_gamma   90.00
#
_symmetry.space_group_name_H-M   'P 1'
#
loop_
_entity.id
_entity.type
_entity.pdbx_description
1 polymer ?
#
loop_
_entity_poly.entity_id
_entity_poly.type
_entity_poly.pdbx_seq_one_letter_code
_entity_poly.pdbx_strand_id
1 'polypeptide(L)'
;MVLETADALAPFRDAIEALTADSNDTNSQYEFYSLAAAMEHLDGGADVRVALLWSDEGVADGRELVGMVPYRITYGYFGLPLPVWRVWHHLHSYICTPLLKRGRENQALQRFMSFADHAGAAMIEFPMFEVSSAFDRALCEIESQQRRQLVETERHERAFLKPEVTEDVYLATHIRKKKRKDCQRFA
;
A
#
# COMPACT_ATOMS: atom_id res chain seq x y z
N MET A 1 -11.23 2.68 11.07
CA MET A 1 -12.52 2.86 10.35
C MET A 1 -12.45 2.06 9.07
N VAL A 2 -13.56 1.51 8.59
CA VAL A 2 -13.59 0.68 7.37
C VAL A 2 -14.57 1.28 6.38
N LEU A 3 -14.15 1.37 5.12
CA LEU A 3 -14.97 1.81 3.99
C LEU A 3 -15.18 0.62 3.06
N GLU A 4 -16.40 0.44 2.57
CA GLU A 4 -16.78 -0.76 1.79
C GLU A 4 -17.10 -0.45 0.32
N THR A 5 -17.12 0.84 -0.06
CA THR A 5 -17.45 1.27 -1.43
C THR A 5 -16.50 2.36 -1.90
N ALA A 6 -16.37 2.51 -3.22
CA ALA A 6 -15.57 3.57 -3.84
C ALA A 6 -16.05 4.97 -3.41
N ASP A 7 -17.36 5.22 -3.44
CA ASP A 7 -17.95 6.50 -3.02
C ASP A 7 -17.67 6.85 -1.55
N ALA A 8 -17.54 5.84 -0.67
CA ALA A 8 -17.23 6.05 0.73
C ALA A 8 -15.80 6.60 0.95
N LEU A 9 -14.91 6.53 -0.05
CA LEU A 9 -13.58 7.16 -0.01
C LEU A 9 -13.67 8.68 -0.17
N ALA A 10 -14.68 9.20 -0.89
CA ALA A 10 -14.73 10.60 -1.31
C ALA A 10 -14.61 11.61 -0.14
N PRO A 11 -15.25 11.41 1.04
CA PRO A 11 -15.09 12.31 2.19
C PRO A 11 -13.67 12.36 2.77
N PHE A 12 -12.82 11.38 2.46
CA PHE A 12 -11.45 11.25 2.97
C PHE A 12 -10.39 11.56 1.92
N ARG A 13 -10.78 12.06 0.73
CA ARG A 13 -9.86 12.36 -0.38
C ARG A 13 -8.63 13.14 0.08
N ASP A 14 -8.83 14.28 0.74
CA ASP A 14 -7.72 15.16 1.13
C ASP A 14 -6.77 14.48 2.13
N ALA A 15 -7.32 13.68 3.04
CA ALA A 15 -6.52 12.91 4.00
C ALA A 15 -5.73 11.77 3.32
N ILE A 16 -6.34 11.10 2.33
CA ILE A 16 -5.68 10.04 1.56
C ILE A 16 -4.56 10.63 0.70
N GLU A 17 -4.81 11.74 0.01
CA GLU A 17 -3.78 12.43 -0.80
C GLU A 17 -2.63 12.94 0.07
N ALA A 18 -2.93 13.50 1.25
CA ALA A 18 -1.91 13.90 2.22
C ALA A 18 -1.08 12.70 2.72
N LEU A 19 -1.72 11.56 2.98
CA LEU A 19 -1.05 10.33 3.37
C LEU A 19 -0.14 9.80 2.25
N THR A 20 -0.62 9.77 0.99
CA THR A 20 0.17 9.38 -0.18
C THR A 20 1.43 10.23 -0.28
N ALA A 21 1.29 11.56 -0.16
CA ALA A 21 2.40 12.49 -0.29
C ALA A 21 3.46 12.36 0.83
N ASP A 22 3.07 11.89 2.02
CA ASP A 22 3.96 11.71 3.18
C ASP A 22 4.21 10.23 3.50
N SER A 23 4.03 9.32 2.54
CA SER A 23 4.40 7.90 2.68
C SER A 23 5.82 7.67 2.17
N ASN A 24 6.61 6.86 2.89
CA ASN A 24 7.95 6.46 2.43
C ASN A 24 7.89 5.49 1.25
N ASP A 25 6.93 4.56 1.28
CA ASP A 25 6.72 3.60 0.21
C ASP A 25 5.59 4.10 -0.67
N THR A 26 5.92 4.41 -1.92
CA THR A 26 4.95 4.92 -2.89
C THR A 26 4.14 3.76 -3.46
N ASN A 27 2.84 3.97 -3.61
CA ASN A 27 1.97 3.01 -4.28
C ASN A 27 0.87 3.74 -5.05
N SER A 28 1.10 3.95 -6.34
CA SER A 28 0.14 4.62 -7.23
C SER A 28 -1.18 3.88 -7.38
N GLN A 29 -1.23 2.57 -7.08
CA GLN A 29 -2.46 1.79 -7.12
C GLN A 29 -3.38 2.12 -5.96
N TYR A 30 -2.83 2.61 -4.85
CA TYR A 30 -3.57 2.94 -3.63
C TYR A 30 -3.76 4.46 -3.46
N GLU A 31 -3.33 5.27 -4.42
CA GLU A 31 -3.75 6.68 -4.51
C GLU A 31 -5.26 6.80 -4.66
N PHE A 32 -5.86 7.93 -4.22
CA PHE A 32 -7.32 8.06 -4.11
C PHE A 32 -8.03 7.73 -5.43
N TYR A 33 -7.62 8.37 -6.53
CA TYR A 33 -8.29 8.21 -7.82
C TYR A 33 -8.10 6.81 -8.39
N SER A 34 -6.89 6.27 -8.30
CA SER A 34 -6.57 4.92 -8.78
C SER A 34 -7.37 3.87 -8.01
N LEU A 35 -7.37 3.95 -6.68
CA LEU A 35 -8.07 3.00 -5.82
C LEU A 35 -9.59 3.06 -6.01
N ALA A 36 -10.17 4.27 -6.03
CA ALA A 36 -11.60 4.45 -6.22
C ALA A 36 -12.06 3.89 -7.58
N ALA A 37 -11.36 4.22 -8.66
CA ALA A 37 -11.66 3.70 -9.99
C ALA A 37 -11.49 2.17 -10.07
N ALA A 38 -10.44 1.64 -9.42
CA ALA A 38 -10.21 0.21 -9.37
C ALA A 38 -11.35 -0.52 -8.62
N MET A 39 -11.77 0.01 -7.46
CA MET A 39 -12.87 -0.56 -6.68
C MET A 39 -14.21 -0.52 -7.45
N GLU A 40 -14.44 0.53 -8.23
CA GLU A 40 -15.68 0.70 -8.99
C GLU A 40 -15.74 -0.16 -10.25
N HIS A 41 -14.62 -0.35 -10.95
CA HIS A 41 -14.62 -0.87 -12.31
C HIS A 41 -13.89 -2.20 -12.52
N LEU A 42 -13.04 -2.63 -11.59
CA LEU A 42 -12.31 -3.90 -11.74
C LEU A 42 -13.03 -5.06 -11.06
N ASP A 43 -12.87 -6.25 -11.64
CA ASP A 43 -13.39 -7.49 -11.08
C ASP A 43 -12.87 -7.72 -9.65
N GLY A 44 -13.78 -8.03 -8.74
CA GLY A 44 -13.50 -8.19 -7.32
C GLY A 44 -13.33 -6.88 -6.53
N GLY A 45 -13.46 -5.72 -7.18
CA GLY A 45 -13.44 -4.41 -6.53
C GLY A 45 -14.58 -4.19 -5.52
N ALA A 46 -15.76 -4.78 -5.80
CA ALA A 46 -16.93 -4.69 -4.90
C ALA A 46 -16.76 -5.41 -3.55
N ASP A 47 -15.81 -6.36 -3.45
CA ASP A 47 -15.51 -7.08 -2.21
C ASP A 47 -14.36 -6.43 -1.41
N VAL A 48 -13.81 -5.32 -1.92
CA VAL A 48 -12.69 -4.61 -1.31
C VAL A 48 -13.19 -3.73 -0.18
N ARG A 49 -12.49 -3.82 0.93
CA ARG A 49 -12.64 -2.96 2.09
C ARG A 49 -11.38 -2.12 2.24
N VAL A 50 -11.54 -0.88 2.70
CA VAL A 50 -10.42 0.02 2.96
C VAL A 50 -10.38 0.34 4.44
N ALA A 51 -9.34 -0.14 5.11
CA ALA A 51 -9.07 0.20 6.50
C ALA A 51 -8.32 1.54 6.56
N LEU A 52 -8.99 2.55 7.13
CA LEU A 52 -8.38 3.83 7.50
C LEU A 52 -7.89 3.78 8.96
N LEU A 53 -6.60 3.99 9.14
CA LEU A 53 -5.86 3.85 10.38
C LEU A 53 -5.48 5.24 10.89
N TRP A 54 -6.04 5.62 12.03
CA TRP A 54 -5.87 6.95 12.61
C TRP A 54 -4.88 6.92 13.78
N SER A 55 -4.16 8.02 13.99
CA SER A 55 -3.28 8.19 15.15
C SER A 55 -4.06 8.12 16.48
N ASP A 56 -3.33 7.97 17.59
CA ASP A 56 -3.87 8.13 18.93
C ASP A 56 -4.38 9.57 19.15
N GLU A 57 -5.34 9.74 20.04
CA GLU A 57 -5.83 11.07 20.43
C GLU A 57 -4.69 11.86 21.10
N GLY A 58 -4.39 13.07 20.59
CA GLY A 58 -3.34 13.93 21.15
C GLY A 58 -2.50 14.74 20.14
N VAL A 59 -2.80 14.73 18.84
CA VAL A 59 -2.24 15.72 17.91
C VAL A 59 -3.00 17.03 18.11
N ALA A 60 -2.30 18.17 18.09
CA ALA A 60 -2.88 19.49 18.34
C ALA A 60 -4.11 19.82 17.44
N ASP A 61 -4.24 19.15 16.29
CA ASP A 61 -5.31 19.30 15.30
C ASP A 61 -6.25 18.07 15.18
N GLY A 62 -6.31 17.19 16.18
CA GLY A 62 -7.22 16.03 16.21
C GLY A 62 -6.55 14.69 15.88
N ARG A 63 -7.25 13.79 15.18
CA ARG A 63 -6.70 12.50 14.73
C ARG A 63 -6.20 12.62 13.30
N GLU A 64 -5.00 12.13 13.05
CA GLU A 64 -4.37 12.14 11.73
C GLU A 64 -4.46 10.76 11.10
N LEU A 65 -4.65 10.69 9.77
CA LEU A 65 -4.58 9.43 9.04
C LEU A 65 -3.11 8.98 8.94
N VAL A 66 -2.77 7.88 9.61
CA VAL A 66 -1.39 7.35 9.66
C VAL A 66 -1.21 6.13 8.76
N GLY A 67 -2.29 5.56 8.23
CA GLY A 67 -2.19 4.53 7.21
C GLY A 67 -3.51 4.18 6.56
N MET A 68 -3.42 3.56 5.39
CA MET A 68 -4.53 3.04 4.62
C MET A 68 -4.18 1.67 4.04
N VAL A 69 -5.06 0.71 4.26
CA VAL A 69 -4.87 -0.66 3.77
C VAL A 69 -6.14 -1.11 3.03
N PRO A 70 -6.12 -1.20 1.70
CA PRO A 70 -7.14 -1.90 0.93
C PRO A 70 -6.97 -3.41 1.10
N TYR A 71 -8.02 -4.12 1.48
CA TYR A 71 -7.98 -5.55 1.75
C TYR A 71 -9.30 -6.22 1.38
N ARG A 72 -9.27 -7.54 1.19
CA ARG A 72 -10.45 -8.39 1.07
C ARG A 72 -10.39 -9.52 2.07
N ILE A 73 -11.55 -10.07 2.41
CA ILE A 73 -11.65 -11.27 3.24
C ILE A 73 -11.98 -12.44 2.33
N THR A 74 -11.11 -13.44 2.32
CA THR A 74 -11.34 -14.69 1.59
C THR A 74 -11.42 -15.84 2.56
N TYR A 75 -12.19 -16.87 2.21
CA TYR A 75 -12.24 -18.14 2.94
C TYR A 75 -11.59 -19.22 2.10
N GLY A 76 -10.83 -20.11 2.73
CA GLY A 76 -10.15 -21.20 2.02
C GLY A 76 -8.65 -20.96 1.90
N TYR A 77 -7.91 -21.26 2.97
CA TYR A 77 -6.46 -21.41 2.93
C TYR A 77 -6.11 -22.88 3.09
N PHE A 78 -5.46 -23.47 2.08
CA PHE A 78 -5.19 -24.91 2.00
C PHE A 78 -6.42 -25.81 2.28
N GLY A 79 -7.61 -25.39 1.84
CA GLY A 79 -8.86 -26.13 2.05
C GLY A 79 -9.51 -25.95 3.42
N LEU A 80 -8.95 -25.13 4.31
CA LEU A 80 -9.57 -24.79 5.59
C LEU A 80 -10.47 -23.55 5.46
N PRO A 81 -11.68 -23.54 6.04
CA PRO A 81 -12.63 -22.42 5.97
C PRO A 81 -12.27 -21.31 6.97
N LEU A 82 -11.00 -20.89 6.99
CA LEU A 82 -10.50 -19.83 7.86
C LEU A 82 -10.56 -18.48 7.13
N PRO A 83 -10.93 -17.38 7.83
CA PRO A 83 -10.93 -16.04 7.25
C PRO A 83 -9.49 -15.54 7.07
N VAL A 84 -9.08 -15.39 5.82
CA VAL A 84 -7.79 -14.82 5.44
C VAL A 84 -8.00 -13.43 4.89
N TRP A 85 -7.33 -12.47 5.51
CA TRP A 85 -7.30 -11.08 5.07
C TRP A 85 -6.19 -10.93 4.05
N ARG A 86 -6.52 -10.46 2.86
CA ARG A 86 -5.54 -10.28 1.78
C ARG A 86 -5.49 -8.82 1.41
N VAL A 87 -4.33 -8.19 1.55
CA VAL A 87 -4.13 -6.85 0.98
C VAL A 87 -4.38 -6.91 -0.53
N TRP A 88 -5.11 -5.93 -1.04
CA TRP A 88 -5.79 -6.09 -2.31
C TRP A 88 -4.83 -6.01 -3.50
N HIS A 89 -4.69 -7.13 -4.21
CA HIS A 89 -3.95 -7.26 -5.45
C HIS A 89 -4.94 -7.49 -6.60
N HIS A 90 -5.04 -6.53 -7.53
CA HIS A 90 -5.85 -6.67 -8.75
C HIS A 90 -4.97 -6.95 -9.96
N LEU A 91 -5.58 -7.30 -11.10
CA LEU A 91 -4.89 -7.75 -12.32
C LEU A 91 -3.83 -6.76 -12.87
N HIS A 92 -3.95 -5.47 -12.53
CA HIS A 92 -3.06 -4.41 -12.99
C HIS A 92 -2.10 -3.91 -11.89
N SER A 93 -2.20 -4.44 -10.67
CA SER A 93 -1.31 -4.09 -9.57
C SER A 93 0.05 -4.79 -9.71
N TYR A 94 1.11 -4.00 -9.80
CA TYR A 94 2.50 -4.51 -9.75
C TYR A 94 3.14 -4.36 -8.37
N ILE A 95 2.51 -3.58 -7.49
CA ILE A 95 2.87 -3.35 -6.10
C ILE A 95 1.58 -3.24 -5.27
N CYS A 96 1.61 -3.76 -4.05
CA CYS A 96 0.49 -3.74 -3.10
C CYS A 96 0.93 -3.29 -1.70
N THR A 97 2.06 -2.59 -1.60
CA THR A 97 2.52 -2.02 -0.33
C THR A 97 1.46 -1.07 0.21
N PRO A 98 0.95 -1.27 1.44
CA PRO A 98 0.01 -0.34 2.05
C PRO A 98 0.59 1.06 2.20
N LEU A 99 -0.25 2.09 2.12
CA LEU A 99 0.18 3.47 2.35
C LEU A 99 0.31 3.72 3.84
N LEU A 100 1.53 3.89 4.33
CA LEU A 100 1.83 4.15 5.73
C LEU A 100 2.57 5.49 5.85
N LYS A 101 2.09 6.34 6.77
CA LYS A 101 2.69 7.65 7.01
C LYS A 101 4.13 7.49 7.48
N ARG A 102 5.02 8.27 6.88
CA ARG A 102 6.44 8.32 7.20
C ARG A 102 6.68 8.55 8.69
N GLY A 103 7.51 7.69 9.29
CA GLY A 103 7.84 7.72 10.71
C GLY A 103 6.72 7.22 11.64
N ARG A 104 5.61 6.74 11.09
CA ARG A 104 4.46 6.15 11.82
C ARG A 104 4.09 4.76 11.29
N GLU A 105 4.97 4.12 10.53
CA GLU A 105 4.73 2.84 9.86
C GLU A 105 4.37 1.74 10.87
N ASN A 106 5.15 1.62 11.94
CA ASN A 106 4.87 0.68 13.02
C ASN A 106 3.51 0.93 13.68
N GLN A 107 3.17 2.19 13.99
CA GLN A 107 1.89 2.53 14.62
C GLN A 107 0.72 2.14 13.71
N ALA A 108 0.79 2.48 12.43
CA ALA A 108 -0.24 2.14 11.47
C ALA A 108 -0.37 0.62 11.31
N LEU A 109 0.75 -0.08 11.10
CA LEU A 109 0.76 -1.52 10.88
C LEU A 109 0.28 -2.31 12.12
N GLN A 110 0.66 -1.90 13.33
CA GLN A 110 0.14 -2.47 14.58
C GLN A 110 -1.37 -2.29 14.72
N ARG A 111 -1.90 -1.12 14.30
CA ARG A 111 -3.36 -0.87 14.31
C ARG A 111 -4.09 -1.77 13.33
N PHE A 112 -3.54 -1.96 12.14
CA PHE A 112 -4.15 -2.86 11.16
C PHE A 112 -4.17 -4.31 11.65
N MET A 113 -3.05 -4.80 12.18
CA MET A 113 -2.99 -6.14 12.78
C MET A 113 -3.94 -6.30 13.94
N SER A 114 -3.95 -5.35 14.88
CA SER A 114 -4.89 -5.39 16.01
C SER A 114 -6.33 -5.41 15.51
N PHE A 115 -6.66 -4.58 14.53
CA PHE A 115 -7.99 -4.58 13.92
C PHE A 115 -8.35 -5.93 13.30
N ALA A 116 -7.42 -6.55 12.55
CA ALA A 116 -7.62 -7.87 11.97
C ALA A 116 -7.82 -8.96 13.02
N ASP A 117 -7.03 -8.95 14.12
CA ASP A 117 -7.19 -9.90 15.22
C ASP A 117 -8.57 -9.80 15.88
N HIS A 118 -9.02 -8.57 16.18
CA HIS A 118 -10.33 -8.33 16.78
C HIS A 118 -11.48 -8.73 15.87
N ALA A 119 -11.27 -8.61 14.55
CA ALA A 119 -12.23 -9.06 13.54
C ALA A 119 -12.15 -10.57 13.26
N GLY A 120 -11.27 -11.31 13.93
CA GLY A 120 -11.14 -12.76 13.84
C GLY A 120 -10.38 -13.26 12.62
N ALA A 121 -9.50 -12.45 12.02
CA ALA A 121 -8.63 -12.89 10.94
C ALA A 121 -7.71 -14.02 11.43
N ALA A 122 -7.67 -15.15 10.71
CA ALA A 122 -6.75 -16.24 11.01
C ALA A 122 -5.34 -15.96 10.48
N MET A 123 -5.25 -15.24 9.36
CA MET A 123 -4.00 -14.86 8.72
C MET A 123 -4.19 -13.56 7.93
N ILE A 124 -3.10 -12.83 7.75
CA ILE A 124 -3.02 -11.67 6.86
C ILE A 124 -1.95 -11.96 5.81
N GLU A 125 -2.32 -11.82 4.53
CA GLU A 125 -1.40 -11.93 3.41
C GLU A 125 -1.09 -10.52 2.87
N PHE A 126 0.20 -10.24 2.75
CA PHE A 126 0.74 -9.02 2.15
C PHE A 126 1.45 -9.40 0.84
N PRO A 127 0.75 -9.42 -0.31
CA PRO A 127 1.38 -9.72 -1.58
C PRO A 127 2.21 -8.52 -2.08
N MET A 128 3.18 -8.79 -2.95
CA MET A 128 3.76 -7.79 -3.87
C MET A 128 4.21 -6.46 -3.22
N PHE A 129 4.88 -6.48 -2.08
CA PHE A 129 5.55 -5.29 -1.52
C PHE A 129 7.07 -5.32 -1.78
N GLU A 130 7.72 -4.15 -1.75
CA GLU A 130 9.17 -4.05 -1.96
C GLU A 130 9.94 -4.53 -0.72
N VAL A 131 10.89 -5.44 -0.90
CA VAL A 131 11.79 -5.91 0.17
C VAL A 131 12.67 -4.75 0.63
N SER A 132 12.92 -4.63 1.94
CA SER A 132 13.65 -3.52 2.59
C SER A 132 12.99 -2.13 2.49
N SER A 133 11.72 -2.09 2.08
CA SER A 133 10.85 -0.90 2.18
C SER A 133 10.62 -0.45 3.63
N ALA A 134 10.02 0.72 3.85
CA ALA A 134 9.63 1.13 5.20
C ALA A 134 8.58 0.18 5.80
N PHE A 135 7.66 -0.30 4.98
CA PHE A 135 6.66 -1.32 5.30
C PHE A 135 7.30 -2.65 5.71
N ASP A 136 8.24 -3.17 4.91
CA ASP A 136 8.93 -4.45 5.20
C ASP A 136 9.69 -4.38 6.54
N ARG A 137 10.37 -3.26 6.78
CA ARG A 137 11.05 -3.02 8.07
C ARG A 137 10.07 -2.99 9.24
N ALA A 138 8.95 -2.28 9.11
CA ALA A 138 7.91 -2.25 10.13
C ALA A 138 7.30 -3.65 10.37
N LEU A 139 7.13 -4.45 9.31
CA LEU A 139 6.62 -5.81 9.41
C LEU A 139 7.59 -6.72 10.17
N CYS A 140 8.88 -6.67 9.85
CA CYS A 140 9.95 -7.38 10.57
C CYS A 140 10.04 -6.95 12.04
N GLU A 141 9.91 -5.64 12.32
CA GLU A 141 9.95 -5.14 13.69
C GLU A 141 8.78 -5.67 14.52
N ILE A 142 7.56 -5.69 13.96
CA ILE A 142 6.38 -6.19 14.67
C ILE A 142 6.45 -7.70 14.87
N GLU A 143 6.96 -8.45 13.89
CA GLU A 143 7.24 -9.88 14.03
C GLU A 143 8.12 -10.16 15.26
N SER A 144 9.24 -9.43 15.37
CA SER A 144 10.19 -9.56 16.47
C SER A 144 9.59 -9.19 17.84
N GLN A 145 8.73 -8.15 17.89
CA GLN A 145 8.16 -7.63 19.13
C GLN A 145 6.96 -8.43 19.64
N GLN A 146 6.09 -8.87 18.72
CA GLN A 146 4.81 -9.50 19.06
C GLN A 146 4.85 -11.04 19.00
N ARG A 147 6.01 -11.65 18.70
CA ARG A 147 6.17 -13.10 18.51
C ARG A 147 5.17 -13.68 17.51
N ARG A 148 4.83 -12.90 16.48
CA ARG A 148 4.04 -13.39 15.36
C ARG A 148 4.92 -14.22 14.44
N GLN A 149 4.34 -15.11 13.67
CA GLN A 149 5.07 -15.79 12.61
C GLN A 149 4.90 -15.01 11.31
N LEU A 150 6.01 -14.60 10.71
CA LEU A 150 6.06 -14.10 9.35
C LEU A 150 6.64 -15.19 8.46
N VAL A 151 5.95 -15.50 7.35
CA VAL A 151 6.41 -16.51 6.38
C VAL A 151 6.44 -15.85 5.01
N GLU A 152 7.62 -15.80 4.41
CA GLU A 152 7.77 -15.41 3.00
C GLU A 152 7.28 -16.55 2.11
N THR A 153 6.20 -16.33 1.35
CA THR A 153 5.63 -17.33 0.45
C THR A 153 6.14 -17.19 -0.98
N GLU A 154 6.47 -15.98 -1.41
CA GLU A 154 6.94 -15.68 -2.76
C GLU A 154 7.95 -14.54 -2.76
N ARG A 155 8.93 -14.62 -3.68
CA ARG A 155 9.90 -13.57 -3.92
C ARG A 155 10.13 -13.40 -5.42
N HIS A 156 10.09 -12.16 -5.87
CA HIS A 156 10.24 -11.80 -7.28
C HIS A 156 11.38 -10.81 -7.43
N GLU A 157 12.31 -11.07 -8.34
CA GLU A 157 13.35 -10.11 -8.72
C GLU A 157 12.98 -9.50 -10.08
N ARG A 158 12.97 -8.17 -10.18
CA ARG A 158 12.61 -7.43 -11.39
C ARG A 158 13.68 -6.40 -11.70
N ALA A 159 14.03 -6.25 -12.97
CA ALA A 159 14.89 -5.18 -13.41
C ALA A 159 14.19 -3.84 -13.16
N PHE A 160 14.79 -3.01 -12.31
CA PHE A 160 14.25 -1.70 -11.95
C PHE A 160 15.27 -0.62 -12.27
N LEU A 161 14.86 0.39 -13.04
CA LEU A 161 15.69 1.55 -13.30
C LEU A 161 15.54 2.53 -12.14
N LYS A 162 16.53 2.56 -11.26
CA LYS A 162 16.61 3.49 -10.13
C LYS A 162 17.74 4.50 -10.37
N PRO A 163 17.49 5.60 -11.11
CA PRO A 163 18.52 6.58 -11.34
C PRO A 163 18.87 7.29 -10.03
N GLU A 164 20.16 7.37 -9.70
CA GLU A 164 20.66 8.15 -8.54
C GLU A 164 20.74 9.65 -8.85
N VAL A 165 20.37 10.04 -10.06
CA VAL A 165 20.45 11.39 -10.59
C VAL A 165 19.09 11.86 -11.07
N THR A 166 18.90 13.17 -11.18
CA THR A 166 17.67 13.74 -11.71
C THR A 166 17.40 13.25 -13.15
N GLU A 167 16.13 13.29 -13.57
CA GLU A 167 15.71 12.89 -14.92
C GLU A 167 16.56 13.55 -16.00
N ASP A 168 16.75 14.87 -15.92
CA ASP A 168 17.54 15.63 -16.90
C ASP A 168 18.97 15.11 -17.02
N VAL A 169 19.63 14.86 -15.88
CA VAL A 169 21.01 14.36 -15.83
C VAL A 169 21.08 12.93 -16.35
N TYR A 170 20.09 12.09 -15.98
CA TYR A 170 20.00 10.73 -16.45
C TYR A 170 19.85 10.67 -17.98
N LEU A 171 18.90 11.42 -18.54
CA LEU A 171 18.65 11.49 -19.97
C LEU A 171 19.87 12.07 -20.71
N ALA A 172 20.49 13.13 -20.20
CA ALA A 172 21.69 13.71 -20.80
C ALA A 172 22.87 12.73 -20.86
N THR A 173 23.00 11.88 -19.84
CA THR A 173 24.09 10.91 -19.70
C THR A 173 23.86 9.65 -20.54
N HIS A 174 22.65 9.09 -20.51
CA HIS A 174 22.39 7.76 -21.05
C HIS A 174 21.64 7.75 -22.40
N ILE A 175 21.00 8.85 -22.80
CA ILE A 175 20.24 8.93 -24.07
C ILE A 175 21.01 9.75 -25.11
N ARG A 176 21.25 9.19 -26.30
CA ARG A 176 21.94 9.90 -27.40
C ARG A 176 21.26 11.22 -27.78
N LYS A 177 22.06 12.25 -28.09
CA LYS A 177 21.59 13.62 -28.45
C LYS A 177 20.47 13.65 -29.51
N LYS A 178 20.51 12.77 -30.51
CA LYS A 178 19.46 12.65 -31.54
C LYS A 178 18.11 12.26 -30.91
N LYS A 179 18.11 11.20 -30.09
CA LYS A 179 16.91 10.69 -29.41
C LYS A 179 16.35 11.71 -28.40
N ARG A 180 17.21 12.47 -27.71
CA ARG A 180 16.77 13.59 -26.83
C ARG A 180 16.04 14.69 -27.60
N LYS A 181 16.58 15.10 -28.75
CA LYS A 181 15.93 16.11 -29.62
C LYS A 181 14.59 15.63 -30.17
N ASP A 182 14.46 14.34 -30.46
CA ASP A 182 13.18 13.77 -30.90
C ASP A 182 12.15 13.71 -29.76
N CYS A 183 12.55 13.33 -28.53
CA CYS A 183 11.65 13.37 -27.36
C CYS A 183 11.15 14.80 -27.05
N GLN A 184 12.02 15.81 -27.14
CA GLN A 184 11.65 17.22 -26.91
C GLN A 184 10.67 17.79 -27.95
N ARG A 185 10.43 17.10 -29.07
CA ARG A 185 9.44 17.52 -30.07
C ARG A 185 8.01 17.09 -29.73
N PHE A 186 7.86 16.14 -28.81
CA PHE A 186 6.57 15.55 -28.43
C PHE A 186 6.19 15.80 -26.97
N ALA A 187 7.01 16.56 -26.24
CA ALA A 187 6.70 17.11 -24.92
C ALA A 187 6.07 18.50 -25.09
#